data_AF-A0A8J6L8X4-F1
#
_entry.id   AF-A0A8J6L8X4-F1
#
_cell.length_a   1.000
_cell.length_b   1.000
_cell.length_c   1.000
_cell.angle_alpha   90.00
_cell.angle_beta   90.00
_cell.angle_gamma   90.00
#
_symmetry.space_group_name_H-M   'P 1'
#
loop_
_entity.id
_entity.type
_entity.pdbx_description
1 polymer ?
#
loop_
_entity_poly.entity_id
_entity_poly.type
_entity_poly.pdbx_seq_one_letter_code
_entity_poly.pdbx_strand_id
1 'polypeptide(L)'
;MNTAAFAHLLRHLLFLFFMLKLMNGIIMIIMSENCKRIFDSNEMLPINTLAPRHAIYITIDFMSSFINGLGFVIIVASLIGFVAATYLYKYPLLNFSAGMVFLCTTPMEFASGLMLSNMVSSFRTIIRKKMDELFDTSNNIDPERLKEYAVNGDSFSADVSLDGWNMVYEGSKFNHANVDYMHWNLGCCGLTGRQYWVTTIPRSCCSQNFQGYKCTLSVAHSNSCLYYYDSFKQCLNTLRIECFCFAILSLFTALDALYLAYLRVRYPTGNYNTDSSDSSEEDEEY
;
A
#
# COMPACT_ATOMS: atom_id res chain seq x y z
N MET A 1 13.94 -34.20 25.07
CA MET A 1 12.85 -33.31 25.54
C MET A 1 11.59 -34.15 25.66
N ASN A 2 10.74 -33.96 26.69
CA ASN A 2 9.51 -34.75 26.83
C ASN A 2 8.55 -34.43 25.67
N THR A 3 8.33 -35.39 24.77
CA THR A 3 7.51 -35.24 23.55
C THR A 3 6.07 -34.81 23.86
N ALA A 4 5.51 -35.25 24.99
CA ALA A 4 4.17 -34.83 25.42
C ALA A 4 4.14 -33.33 25.78
N ALA A 5 5.16 -32.85 26.51
CA ALA A 5 5.29 -31.44 26.84
C ALA A 5 5.50 -30.58 25.58
N PHE A 6 6.27 -31.08 24.61
CA PHE A 6 6.48 -30.41 23.33
C PHE A 6 5.20 -30.30 22.50
N ALA A 7 4.44 -31.39 22.35
CA ALA A 7 3.17 -31.39 21.63
C ALA A 7 2.15 -30.45 22.27
N HIS A 8 2.12 -30.38 23.60
CA HIS A 8 1.27 -29.42 24.32
C HIS A 8 1.70 -27.96 24.07
N LEU A 9 3.01 -27.67 24.06
CA LEU A 9 3.54 -26.35 23.72
C LEU A 9 3.14 -25.93 22.29
N LEU A 10 3.35 -26.82 21.31
CA LEU A 10 2.99 -26.58 19.91
C LEU A 10 1.49 -26.29 19.75
N ARG A 11 0.62 -26.98 20.49
CA ARG A 11 -0.82 -26.69 20.44
C ARG A 11 -1.16 -25.25 20.85
N HIS A 12 -0.55 -24.75 21.93
CA HIS A 12 -0.76 -23.37 22.38
C HIS A 12 -0.15 -22.35 21.42
N LEU A 13 1.01 -22.69 20.86
CA LEU A 13 1.66 -21.87 19.84
C LEU A 13 0.80 -21.77 18.58
N LEU A 14 0.26 -22.88 18.09
CA LEU A 14 -0.63 -22.93 16.95
C LEU A 14 -1.91 -22.10 17.18
N PHE A 15 -2.48 -22.18 18.38
CA PHE A 15 -3.62 -21.33 18.75
C PHE A 15 -3.29 -19.85 18.66
N LEU A 16 -2.14 -19.43 19.21
CA LEU A 16 -1.66 -18.06 19.12
C LEU A 16 -1.46 -17.63 17.66
N PHE A 17 -0.86 -18.50 16.84
CA PHE A 17 -0.63 -18.23 15.42
C PHE A 17 -1.93 -18.04 14.64
N PHE A 18 -2.96 -18.86 14.86
CA PHE A 18 -4.25 -18.66 14.21
C PHE A 18 -4.92 -17.33 14.60
N MET A 19 -4.82 -16.93 15.87
CA MET A 19 -5.33 -15.63 16.33
C MET A 19 -4.57 -14.46 15.72
N LEU A 20 -3.24 -14.52 15.67
CA LEU A 20 -2.42 -13.50 15.00
C LEU A 20 -2.75 -13.44 13.50
N LYS A 21 -3.00 -14.58 12.86
CA LYS A 21 -3.41 -14.64 11.47
C LYS A 21 -4.81 -14.10 11.21
N LEU A 22 -5.73 -14.29 12.14
CA LEU A 22 -7.06 -13.70 12.07
C LEU A 22 -6.95 -12.17 12.08
N MET A 23 -6.20 -11.63 13.04
CA MET A 23 -5.96 -10.19 13.14
C MET A 23 -5.24 -9.65 11.90
N ASN A 24 -4.26 -10.37 11.37
CA ASN A 24 -3.59 -10.03 10.12
C ASN A 24 -4.60 -9.90 8.96
N GLY A 25 -5.45 -10.90 8.73
CA GLY A 25 -6.42 -10.83 7.64
C GLY A 25 -7.36 -9.62 7.74
N ILE A 26 -7.75 -9.23 8.97
CA ILE A 26 -8.54 -8.01 9.22
C ILE A 26 -7.73 -6.75 8.92
N ILE A 27 -6.49 -6.66 9.42
CA ILE A 27 -5.60 -5.51 9.20
C ILE A 27 -5.33 -5.32 7.71
N MET A 28 -5.08 -6.39 6.95
CA MET A 28 -4.85 -6.34 5.51
C MET A 28 -6.03 -5.71 4.77
N ILE A 29 -7.27 -6.09 5.12
CA ILE A 29 -8.49 -5.52 4.50
C ILE A 29 -8.61 -4.03 4.83
N ILE A 30 -8.47 -3.67 6.11
CA ILE A 30 -8.60 -2.26 6.55
C ILE A 30 -7.52 -1.38 5.90
N MET A 31 -6.27 -1.85 5.89
CA MET A 31 -5.15 -1.10 5.34
C MET A 31 -5.24 -0.97 3.83
N SER A 32 -5.66 -2.02 3.12
CA SER A 32 -5.93 -1.99 1.67
C SER A 32 -6.97 -0.93 1.32
N GLU A 33 -8.12 -0.95 2.00
CA GLU A 33 -9.18 0.05 1.82
C GLU A 33 -8.72 1.46 2.18
N ASN A 34 -7.93 1.60 3.25
CA ASN A 34 -7.37 2.90 3.62
C ASN A 34 -6.40 3.43 2.55
N CYS A 35 -5.51 2.60 2.02
CA CYS A 35 -4.60 3.00 0.95
C CYS A 35 -5.37 3.38 -0.33
N LYS A 36 -6.42 2.63 -0.68
CA LYS A 36 -7.31 2.96 -1.79
C LYS A 36 -8.02 4.29 -1.56
N ARG A 37 -8.59 4.50 -0.37
CA ARG A 37 -9.26 5.76 -0.01
C ARG A 37 -8.32 6.97 -0.09
N ILE A 38 -7.07 6.83 0.36
CA ILE A 38 -6.04 7.87 0.22
C ILE A 38 -5.75 8.15 -1.26
N PHE A 39 -5.78 7.14 -2.12
CA PHE A 39 -5.60 7.36 -3.55
C PHE A 39 -6.81 8.08 -4.17
N ASP A 40 -8.02 7.59 -3.90
CA ASP A 40 -9.27 8.10 -4.46
C ASP A 40 -9.58 9.52 -3.99
N SER A 41 -9.33 9.84 -2.72
CA SER A 41 -9.61 11.17 -2.16
C SER A 41 -8.74 12.26 -2.77
N ASN A 42 -7.58 11.89 -3.31
CA ASN A 42 -6.53 12.83 -3.65
C ASN A 42 -6.35 13.03 -5.15
N GLU A 43 -7.29 12.58 -6.01
CA GLU A 43 -7.25 12.70 -7.49
C GLU A 43 -5.90 13.12 -8.08
N MET A 44 -4.85 12.32 -7.83
CA MET A 44 -3.48 12.86 -7.76
C MET A 44 -2.93 13.36 -9.11
N LEU A 45 -3.67 13.13 -10.19
CA LEU A 45 -3.17 13.22 -11.55
C LEU A 45 -4.26 13.71 -12.51
N PRO A 46 -4.27 15.02 -12.86
CA PRO A 46 -4.87 15.49 -14.10
C PRO A 46 -3.96 15.13 -15.28
N ILE A 47 -3.70 13.84 -15.50
CA ILE A 47 -2.97 13.37 -16.68
C ILE A 47 -3.96 13.25 -17.84
N ASN A 48 -3.60 13.84 -18.98
CA ASN A 48 -4.35 13.79 -20.23
C ASN A 48 -4.77 12.34 -20.60
N THR A 49 -5.98 12.20 -21.13
CA THR A 49 -6.99 11.23 -20.70
C THR A 49 -7.04 9.88 -21.41
N LEU A 50 -6.08 9.51 -22.27
CA LEU A 50 -6.32 8.32 -23.11
C LEU A 50 -5.68 7.00 -22.64
N ALA A 51 -4.67 6.98 -21.77
CA ALA A 51 -4.04 5.71 -21.38
C ALA A 51 -3.50 5.60 -19.94
N PRO A 52 -2.76 6.58 -19.38
CA PRO A 52 -2.02 6.36 -18.14
C PRO A 52 -2.93 6.35 -16.90
N ARG A 53 -3.91 7.25 -16.85
CA ARG A 53 -4.82 7.39 -15.70
C ARG A 53 -5.63 6.11 -15.50
N HIS A 54 -6.33 5.66 -16.54
CA HIS A 54 -7.13 4.44 -16.50
C HIS A 54 -6.32 3.21 -16.04
N ALA A 55 -5.10 3.05 -16.56
CA ALA A 55 -4.22 1.95 -16.15
C ALA A 55 -3.84 2.02 -14.67
N ILE A 56 -3.54 3.21 -14.12
CA ILE A 56 -3.20 3.38 -12.70
C ILE A 56 -4.39 3.03 -11.80
N TYR A 57 -5.58 3.58 -12.09
CA TYR A 57 -6.79 3.32 -11.31
C TYR A 57 -7.15 1.83 -11.33
N ILE A 58 -7.16 1.20 -12.52
CA ILE A 58 -7.39 -0.26 -12.63
C ILE A 58 -6.37 -1.05 -11.82
N THR A 59 -5.10 -0.68 -11.87
CA THR A 59 -4.05 -1.39 -11.13
C THR A 59 -4.30 -1.30 -9.62
N ILE A 60 -4.68 -0.12 -9.13
CA ILE A 60 -4.96 0.08 -7.70
C ILE A 60 -6.23 -0.65 -7.27
N ASP A 61 -7.30 -0.58 -8.06
CA ASP A 61 -8.54 -1.30 -7.80
C ASP A 61 -8.36 -2.81 -7.78
N PHE A 62 -7.63 -3.34 -8.78
CA PHE A 62 -7.30 -4.76 -8.86
C PHE A 62 -6.50 -5.19 -7.64
N MET A 63 -5.49 -4.41 -7.25
CA MET A 63 -4.60 -4.76 -6.14
C MET A 63 -5.30 -4.66 -4.79
N SER A 64 -6.12 -3.64 -4.58
CA SER A 64 -6.94 -3.52 -3.37
C SER A 64 -7.92 -4.70 -3.26
N SER A 65 -8.61 -5.03 -4.37
CA SER A 65 -9.53 -6.17 -4.41
C SER A 65 -8.82 -7.51 -4.17
N PHE A 66 -7.64 -7.69 -4.75
CA PHE A 66 -6.83 -8.89 -4.57
C PHE A 66 -6.37 -9.06 -3.12
N ILE A 67 -5.85 -8.01 -2.50
CA ILE A 67 -5.40 -8.03 -1.09
C ILE A 67 -6.58 -8.24 -0.15
N ASN A 68 -7.73 -7.63 -0.41
CA ASN A 68 -8.95 -7.87 0.35
C ASN A 68 -9.41 -9.33 0.26
N GLY A 69 -9.40 -9.89 -0.95
CA GLY A 69 -9.72 -11.31 -1.18
C GLY A 69 -8.77 -12.24 -0.42
N LEU A 70 -7.46 -11.97 -0.47
CA LEU A 70 -6.47 -12.72 0.29
C LEU A 70 -6.70 -12.60 1.81
N GLY A 71 -6.98 -11.39 2.31
CA GLY A 71 -7.32 -11.16 3.71
C GLY A 71 -8.55 -11.96 4.16
N PHE A 72 -9.60 -12.04 3.33
CA PHE A 72 -10.79 -12.83 3.62
C PHE A 72 -10.48 -14.34 3.67
N VAL A 73 -9.68 -14.86 2.74
CA VAL A 73 -9.23 -16.26 2.75
C VAL A 73 -8.46 -16.57 4.04
N ILE A 74 -7.56 -15.67 4.46
CA ILE A 74 -6.80 -15.81 5.70
C ILE A 74 -7.73 -15.81 6.92
N ILE A 75 -8.73 -14.93 6.98
CA ILE A 75 -9.73 -14.90 8.07
C ILE A 75 -10.45 -16.25 8.18
N VAL A 76 -10.98 -16.76 7.07
CA VAL A 76 -11.71 -18.04 7.06
C VAL A 76 -10.79 -19.20 7.45
N ALA A 77 -9.57 -19.25 6.91
CA ALA A 77 -8.58 -20.27 7.26
C ALA A 77 -8.20 -20.24 8.74
N SER A 78 -8.02 -19.04 9.31
CA SER A 78 -7.76 -18.84 10.73
C SER A 78 -8.90 -19.29 11.63
N LEU A 79 -10.16 -19.04 11.24
CA LEU A 79 -11.32 -19.50 12.01
C LEU A 79 -11.44 -21.03 11.98
N ILE A 80 -11.22 -21.64 10.81
CA ILE A 80 -11.19 -23.11 10.69
C ILE A 80 -10.06 -23.68 11.55
N GLY A 81 -8.87 -23.10 11.49
CA GLY A 81 -7.72 -23.48 12.29
C GLY A 81 -7.97 -23.33 13.79
N PHE A 82 -8.60 -22.23 14.22
CA PHE A 82 -8.97 -21.99 15.61
C PHE A 82 -9.90 -23.09 16.15
N VAL A 83 -10.97 -23.42 15.40
CA VAL A 83 -11.88 -24.51 15.75
C VAL A 83 -11.12 -25.84 15.80
N ALA A 84 -10.26 -26.10 14.82
CA ALA A 84 -9.44 -27.32 14.76
C ALA A 84 -8.44 -27.43 15.92
N ALA A 85 -7.87 -26.31 16.40
CA ALA A 85 -6.98 -26.24 17.55
C ALA A 85 -7.71 -26.57 18.87
N THR A 86 -8.96 -26.12 19.01
CA THR A 86 -9.81 -26.46 20.16
C THR A 86 -10.24 -27.93 20.16
N TYR A 87 -10.61 -28.48 19.00
CA TYR A 87 -11.12 -29.87 18.86
C TYR A 87 -10.09 -30.85 18.29
N LEU A 88 -8.79 -30.60 18.54
CA LEU A 88 -7.66 -31.30 17.92
C LEU A 88 -7.77 -32.84 17.98
N TYR A 89 -8.31 -33.37 19.08
CA TYR A 89 -8.47 -34.81 19.30
C TYR A 89 -9.50 -35.48 18.40
N LYS A 90 -10.53 -34.73 17.97
CA LYS A 90 -11.69 -35.25 17.26
C LYS A 90 -11.57 -35.10 15.74
N TYR A 91 -10.81 -34.09 15.28
CA TYR A 91 -10.76 -33.74 13.85
C TYR A 91 -9.34 -33.34 13.38
N PRO A 92 -8.36 -34.27 13.34
CA PRO A 92 -7.00 -33.95 12.89
C PRO A 92 -6.92 -33.48 11.43
N LEU A 93 -7.85 -33.94 10.58
CA LEU A 93 -7.95 -33.52 9.18
C LEU A 93 -8.26 -32.04 9.02
N LEU A 94 -8.96 -31.41 9.98
CA LEU A 94 -9.22 -29.97 9.93
C LEU A 94 -7.93 -29.16 10.14
N ASN A 95 -7.07 -29.56 11.09
CA ASN A 95 -5.76 -28.92 11.28
C ASN A 95 -4.86 -29.09 10.06
N PHE A 96 -4.85 -30.30 9.49
CA PHE A 96 -4.13 -30.55 8.24
C PHE A 96 -4.62 -29.63 7.12
N SER A 97 -5.94 -29.51 6.93
CA SER A 97 -6.52 -28.65 5.90
C SER A 97 -6.18 -27.17 6.11
N ALA A 98 -6.25 -26.67 7.35
CA ALA A 98 -5.89 -25.30 7.69
C ALA A 98 -4.38 -25.07 7.43
N GLY A 99 -3.53 -26.01 7.83
CA GLY A 99 -2.10 -25.97 7.54
C GLY A 99 -1.78 -25.91 6.05
N MET A 100 -2.48 -26.70 5.24
CA MET A 100 -2.34 -26.66 3.77
C MET A 100 -2.80 -25.34 3.17
N VAL A 101 -3.90 -24.75 3.67
CA VAL A 101 -4.33 -23.41 3.23
C VAL A 101 -3.26 -22.37 3.54
N PHE A 102 -2.70 -22.36 4.75
CA PHE A 102 -1.61 -21.42 5.10
C PHE A 102 -0.33 -21.64 4.29
N LEU A 103 -0.02 -22.90 3.94
CA LEU A 103 1.08 -23.22 3.04
C LEU A 103 0.84 -22.62 1.64
N CYS A 104 -0.40 -22.69 1.13
CA CYS A 104 -0.78 -22.11 -0.14
C CYS A 104 -0.86 -20.57 -0.12
N THR A 105 -1.27 -19.95 0.99
CA THR A 105 -1.32 -18.48 1.09
C THR A 105 0.06 -17.86 1.29
N THR A 106 1.03 -18.60 1.85
CA THR A 106 2.41 -18.12 2.03
C THR A 106 3.02 -17.52 0.74
N PRO A 107 3.07 -18.23 -0.41
CA PRO A 107 3.59 -17.65 -1.64
C PRO A 107 2.72 -16.51 -2.18
N MET A 108 1.41 -16.52 -1.92
CA MET A 108 0.52 -15.42 -2.31
C MET A 108 0.80 -14.14 -1.51
N GLU A 109 1.08 -14.24 -0.21
CA GLU A 109 1.48 -13.11 0.63
C GLU A 109 2.84 -12.54 0.16
N PHE A 110 3.83 -13.40 -0.12
CA PHE A 110 5.12 -12.97 -0.70
C PHE A 110 4.94 -12.29 -2.05
N ALA A 111 4.15 -12.89 -2.95
CA ALA A 111 3.85 -12.33 -4.26
C ALA A 111 3.16 -10.96 -4.14
N SER A 112 2.23 -10.81 -3.21
CA SER A 112 1.56 -9.54 -2.91
C SER A 112 2.57 -8.46 -2.51
N GLY A 113 3.52 -8.80 -1.63
CA GLY A 113 4.60 -7.89 -1.25
C GLY A 113 5.46 -7.46 -2.44
N LEU A 114 5.81 -8.38 -3.33
CA LEU A 114 6.57 -8.08 -4.55
C LEU A 114 5.77 -7.20 -5.52
N MET A 115 4.49 -7.49 -5.72
CA MET A 115 3.59 -6.70 -6.57
C MET A 115 3.48 -5.27 -6.05
N LEU A 116 3.26 -5.08 -4.74
CA LEU A 116 3.25 -3.76 -4.11
C LEU A 116 4.58 -3.01 -4.30
N SER A 117 5.71 -3.71 -4.18
CA SER A 117 7.03 -3.11 -4.41
C SER A 117 7.20 -2.64 -5.86
N ASN A 118 6.77 -3.45 -6.83
CA ASN A 118 6.79 -3.11 -8.24
C ASN A 118 5.87 -1.92 -8.55
N MET A 119 4.67 -1.89 -7.96
CA MET A 119 3.77 -0.75 -8.08
C MET A 119 4.39 0.53 -7.55
N VAL A 120 4.96 0.51 -6.33
CA VAL A 120 5.61 1.69 -5.73
C VAL A 120 6.75 2.20 -6.62
N SER A 121 7.54 1.30 -7.21
CA SER A 121 8.64 1.66 -8.12
C SER A 121 8.11 2.27 -9.44
N SER A 122 7.14 1.61 -10.07
CA SER A 122 6.55 2.05 -11.33
C SER A 122 5.79 3.37 -11.17
N PHE A 123 4.98 3.51 -10.12
CA PHE A 123 4.29 4.76 -9.82
C PHE A 123 5.25 5.87 -9.46
N ARG A 124 6.35 5.60 -8.75
CA ARG A 124 7.36 6.63 -8.50
C ARG A 124 7.92 7.16 -9.82
N THR A 125 8.22 6.26 -10.75
CA THR A 125 8.77 6.65 -12.05
C THR A 125 7.76 7.42 -12.88
N ILE A 126 6.50 6.95 -12.94
CA ILE A 126 5.46 7.56 -13.78
C ILE A 126 4.96 8.86 -13.17
N ILE A 127 4.50 8.83 -11.92
CA ILE A 127 3.87 9.97 -11.24
C ILE A 127 4.87 11.10 -11.06
N ARG A 128 6.05 10.82 -10.51
CA ARG A 128 7.06 11.85 -10.28
C ARG A 128 7.51 12.47 -11.59
N LYS A 129 7.89 11.66 -12.59
CA LYS A 129 8.30 12.18 -13.90
C LYS A 129 7.21 13.01 -14.56
N LYS A 130 5.95 12.59 -14.48
CA LYS A 130 4.82 13.33 -15.07
C LYS A 130 4.49 14.61 -14.31
N MET A 131 4.60 14.61 -12.99
CA MET A 131 4.45 15.82 -12.20
C MET A 131 5.60 16.79 -12.44
N ASP A 132 6.86 16.31 -12.46
CA ASP A 132 8.03 17.12 -12.79
C ASP A 132 7.87 17.77 -14.18
N GLU A 133 7.55 16.96 -15.22
CA GLU A 133 7.26 17.47 -16.58
C GLU A 133 6.13 18.52 -16.60
N LEU A 134 5.04 18.28 -15.87
CA LEU A 134 3.89 19.19 -15.84
C LEU A 134 4.22 20.51 -15.13
N PHE A 135 4.89 20.47 -13.99
CA PHE A 135 5.27 21.66 -13.24
C PHE A 135 6.38 22.45 -13.95
N ASP A 136 7.38 21.78 -14.52
CA ASP A 136 8.47 22.44 -15.25
C ASP A 136 7.97 23.11 -16.54
N THR A 137 7.11 22.43 -17.32
CA THR A 137 6.50 23.05 -18.52
C THR A 137 5.54 24.19 -18.20
N SER A 138 4.98 24.22 -16.98
CA SER A 138 4.16 25.33 -16.50
C SER A 138 5.00 26.52 -16.01
N ASN A 139 6.26 26.29 -15.62
CA ASN A 139 7.17 27.29 -15.09
C ASN A 139 8.13 27.89 -16.14
N ASN A 140 8.18 27.34 -17.35
CA ASN A 140 9.07 27.82 -18.39
C ASN A 140 8.53 29.14 -18.97
N ILE A 141 9.22 30.25 -18.66
CA ILE A 141 8.90 31.60 -19.14
C ILE A 141 9.92 31.95 -20.23
N ASP A 142 9.48 32.41 -21.40
CA ASP A 142 10.37 32.90 -22.46
C ASP A 142 10.96 34.27 -22.05
N PRO A 143 12.28 34.36 -21.80
CA PRO A 143 12.90 35.60 -21.36
C PRO A 143 12.90 36.71 -22.44
N GLU A 144 12.69 36.40 -23.72
CA GLU A 144 12.63 37.42 -24.78
C GLU A 144 11.29 38.16 -24.78
N ARG A 145 10.18 37.46 -24.60
CA ARG A 145 8.86 38.07 -24.50
C ARG A 145 8.67 38.87 -23.21
N LEU A 146 9.26 38.43 -22.09
CA LEU A 146 9.36 39.22 -20.85
C LEU A 146 9.93 40.62 -21.07
N LYS A 147 10.91 40.76 -21.98
CA LYS A 147 11.50 42.06 -22.34
C LYS A 147 10.58 42.88 -23.22
N GLU A 148 9.86 42.25 -24.15
CA GLU A 148 8.90 42.91 -25.05
C GLU A 148 7.74 43.57 -24.27
N TYR A 149 7.24 42.89 -23.23
CA TYR A 149 6.19 43.43 -22.35
C TYR A 149 6.68 44.52 -21.39
N ALA A 150 7.92 44.42 -20.90
CA ALA A 150 8.52 45.46 -20.05
C ALA A 150 8.74 46.79 -20.79
N VAL A 151 8.88 46.73 -22.12
CA VAL A 151 9.09 47.91 -22.98
C VAL A 151 7.78 48.64 -23.32
N ASN A 152 6.64 47.93 -23.39
CA ASN A 152 5.39 48.52 -23.86
C ASN A 152 4.55 49.25 -22.79
N GLY A 153 4.95 49.25 -21.51
CA GLY A 153 4.39 50.15 -20.50
C GLY A 153 2.88 50.04 -20.21
N ASP A 154 2.19 49.06 -20.79
CA ASP A 154 0.75 48.90 -20.61
C ASP A 154 0.44 48.37 -19.21
N SER A 155 -0.04 49.27 -18.36
CA SER A 155 -0.68 48.94 -17.09
C SER A 155 -1.88 48.04 -17.36
N PHE A 156 -1.75 46.79 -16.93
CA PHE A 156 -2.74 45.72 -16.93
C PHE A 156 -4.19 46.21 -16.71
N SER A 157 -4.99 46.34 -17.78
CA SER A 157 -6.45 46.28 -17.70
C SER A 157 -6.84 44.80 -17.83
N ALA A 158 -7.04 44.17 -16.67
CA ALA A 158 -7.47 42.78 -16.54
C ALA A 158 -8.86 42.57 -17.16
N ASP A 159 -8.91 42.26 -18.45
CA ASP A 159 -10.14 41.81 -19.14
C ASP A 159 -9.91 40.56 -20.02
N VAL A 160 -8.81 39.86 -19.77
CA VAL A 160 -8.57 38.50 -20.27
C VAL A 160 -8.78 37.59 -19.07
N SER A 161 -9.71 36.63 -19.17
CA SER A 161 -10.03 35.64 -18.13
C SER A 161 -8.74 35.11 -17.48
N LEU A 162 -8.39 35.66 -16.32
CA LEU A 162 -7.15 35.37 -15.60
C LEU A 162 -7.22 33.92 -15.14
N ASP A 163 -6.38 33.07 -15.71
CA ASP A 163 -5.96 31.85 -15.03
C ASP A 163 -5.30 32.24 -13.69
N GLY A 164 -5.10 31.30 -12.77
CA GLY A 164 -4.59 31.61 -11.44
C GLY A 164 -3.24 32.33 -11.42
N TRP A 165 -2.60 32.55 -12.56
CA TRP A 165 -1.20 32.87 -12.64
C TRP A 165 -0.90 34.34 -12.98
N ASN A 166 -1.90 35.15 -13.36
CA ASN A 166 -1.80 36.60 -13.56
C ASN A 166 -0.65 37.10 -14.47
N MET A 167 -0.22 36.30 -15.45
CA MET A 167 0.69 36.74 -16.52
C MET A 167 0.10 36.40 -17.89
N VAL A 168 0.60 37.08 -18.92
CA VAL A 168 0.32 36.75 -20.32
C VAL A 168 1.11 35.47 -20.63
N TYR A 169 0.47 34.29 -20.57
CA TYR A 169 1.22 33.02 -20.53
C TYR A 169 1.61 32.42 -21.89
N GLU A 170 2.87 31.97 -21.94
CA GLU A 170 3.50 31.11 -22.96
C GLU A 170 3.42 29.60 -22.66
N GLY A 171 2.89 29.22 -21.50
CA GLY A 171 2.61 27.82 -21.17
C GLY A 171 1.37 27.30 -21.90
N SER A 172 1.24 25.97 -22.01
CA SER A 172 -0.03 25.37 -22.43
C SER A 172 -1.10 25.73 -21.40
N LYS A 173 -2.12 26.51 -21.78
CA LYS A 173 -3.31 26.84 -20.95
C LYS A 173 -3.90 25.59 -20.27
N PHE A 174 -3.80 24.45 -20.93
CA PHE A 174 -4.20 23.16 -20.40
C PHE A 174 -3.33 22.69 -19.22
N ASN A 175 -2.00 22.87 -19.27
CA ASN A 175 -1.10 22.51 -18.18
C ASN A 175 -1.30 23.42 -16.95
N HIS A 176 -1.46 24.73 -17.15
CA HIS A 176 -1.78 25.64 -16.04
C HIS A 176 -3.10 25.31 -15.36
N ALA A 177 -4.15 25.01 -16.13
CA ALA A 177 -5.42 24.56 -15.59
C ALA A 177 -5.29 23.27 -14.76
N ASN A 178 -4.44 22.33 -15.20
CA ASN A 178 -4.16 21.10 -14.47
C ASN A 178 -3.39 21.36 -13.17
N VAL A 179 -2.41 22.26 -13.18
CA VAL A 179 -1.67 22.64 -11.96
C VAL A 179 -2.59 23.39 -10.98
N ASP A 180 -3.42 24.30 -11.48
CA ASP A 180 -4.42 25.02 -10.67
C ASP A 180 -5.43 24.05 -10.03
N TYR A 181 -5.91 23.09 -10.80
CA TYR A 181 -6.77 22.02 -10.31
C TYR A 181 -6.11 21.26 -9.16
N MET A 182 -4.85 20.86 -9.31
CA MET A 182 -4.11 20.17 -8.24
C MET A 182 -3.96 21.05 -6.99
N HIS A 183 -3.54 22.31 -7.14
CA HIS A 183 -3.38 23.21 -6.00
C HIS A 183 -4.68 23.40 -5.22
N TRP A 184 -5.81 23.60 -5.92
CA TRP A 184 -7.12 23.77 -5.27
C TRP A 184 -7.64 22.50 -4.64
N ASN A 185 -7.64 21.39 -5.39
CA ASN A 185 -8.23 20.14 -4.92
C ASN A 185 -7.43 19.55 -3.75
N LEU A 186 -6.11 19.70 -3.79
CA LEU A 186 -5.21 19.13 -2.79
C LEU A 186 -4.80 20.13 -1.70
N GLY A 187 -5.16 21.42 -1.81
CA GLY A 187 -4.68 22.44 -0.89
C GLY A 187 -3.15 22.43 -0.76
N CYS A 188 -2.47 22.24 -1.89
CA CYS A 188 -1.01 22.18 -1.99
C CYS A 188 -0.49 23.37 -2.80
N CYS A 189 0.80 23.63 -2.72
CA CYS A 189 1.45 24.62 -3.57
C CYS A 189 2.80 24.12 -4.04
N GLY A 190 2.99 24.03 -5.35
CA GLY A 190 4.26 23.64 -5.93
C GLY A 190 4.60 22.16 -5.75
N LEU A 191 5.51 21.67 -6.58
CA LEU A 191 5.90 20.26 -6.57
C LEU A 191 6.51 19.82 -5.23
N THR A 192 7.35 20.68 -4.64
CA THR A 192 8.07 20.42 -3.37
C THR A 192 7.63 21.33 -2.23
N GLY A 193 6.54 22.08 -2.42
CA GLY A 193 6.06 23.11 -1.50
C GLY A 193 6.14 24.50 -2.11
N ARG A 194 5.61 25.50 -1.40
CA ARG A 194 5.46 26.89 -1.89
C ARG A 194 6.75 27.55 -2.38
N GLN A 195 7.90 27.12 -1.90
CA GLN A 195 9.23 27.57 -2.35
C GLN A 195 9.62 27.08 -3.75
N TYR A 196 8.87 26.14 -4.33
CA TYR A 196 9.05 25.72 -5.72
C TYR A 196 8.85 26.91 -6.68
N TRP A 197 7.91 27.80 -6.35
CA TRP A 197 7.66 29.02 -7.09
C TRP A 197 8.64 30.12 -6.66
N VAL A 198 9.71 30.32 -7.43
CA VAL A 198 10.78 31.26 -7.10
C VAL A 198 10.38 32.72 -7.36
N THR A 199 9.61 32.97 -8.42
CA THR A 199 9.31 34.32 -8.91
C THR A 199 7.84 34.71 -8.72
N THR A 200 6.91 33.81 -9.05
CA THR A 200 5.46 34.10 -8.99
C THR A 200 4.70 32.88 -8.51
N ILE A 201 3.93 33.06 -7.43
CA ILE A 201 3.07 32.03 -6.89
C ILE A 201 1.69 32.12 -7.54
N PRO A 202 1.18 31.02 -8.12
CA PRO A 202 -0.17 30.98 -8.64
C PRO A 202 -1.19 31.27 -7.55
N ARG A 203 -2.22 32.05 -7.84
CA ARG A 203 -3.40 32.27 -7.00
C ARG A 203 -4.04 30.95 -6.56
N SER A 204 -3.94 29.90 -7.37
CA SER A 204 -4.43 28.57 -7.01
C SER A 204 -3.75 27.95 -5.78
N CYS A 205 -2.53 28.39 -5.45
CA CYS A 205 -1.85 28.03 -4.21
C CYS A 205 -2.43 28.69 -2.95
N CYS A 206 -3.32 29.68 -3.09
CA CYS A 206 -3.98 30.34 -1.99
C CYS A 206 -5.42 29.82 -1.85
N SER A 207 -5.95 29.84 -0.62
CA SER A 207 -7.35 29.46 -0.35
C SER A 207 -8.31 30.26 -1.25
N GLN A 208 -9.43 29.65 -1.65
CA GLN A 208 -10.49 30.32 -2.41
C GLN A 208 -11.06 31.55 -1.70
N ASN A 209 -10.96 31.61 -0.37
CA ASN A 209 -11.37 32.76 0.45
C ASN A 209 -10.39 33.94 0.37
N PHE A 210 -9.24 33.77 -0.28
CA PHE A 210 -8.27 34.84 -0.46
C PHE A 210 -8.76 35.84 -1.52
N GLN A 211 -9.05 37.06 -1.06
CA GLN A 211 -9.54 38.16 -1.90
C GLN A 211 -8.43 38.98 -2.56
N GLY A 212 -7.16 38.69 -2.26
CA GLY A 212 -6.04 39.40 -2.88
C GLY A 212 -5.81 38.99 -4.34
N TYR A 213 -5.39 39.95 -5.15
CA TYR A 213 -5.07 39.70 -6.56
C TYR A 213 -3.76 38.92 -6.74
N LYS A 214 -2.84 38.95 -5.76
CA LYS A 214 -1.55 38.24 -5.82
C LYS A 214 -1.37 37.35 -4.60
N CYS A 215 -1.10 36.06 -4.83
CA CYS A 215 -0.76 35.11 -3.75
C CYS A 215 0.69 35.33 -3.32
N THR A 216 0.95 35.34 -2.01
CA THR A 216 2.28 35.52 -1.43
C THR A 216 2.73 34.25 -0.71
N LEU A 217 4.04 34.09 -0.50
CA LEU A 217 4.60 32.95 0.24
C LEU A 217 3.98 32.75 1.62
N SER A 218 3.64 33.83 2.32
CA SER A 218 3.06 33.77 3.68
C SER A 218 1.64 33.20 3.71
N VAL A 219 0.88 33.34 2.62
CA VAL A 219 -0.54 32.95 2.54
C VAL A 219 -0.73 31.68 1.72
N ALA A 220 0.23 31.32 0.88
CA ALA A 220 0.21 30.09 0.09
C ALA A 220 0.20 28.84 0.97
N HIS A 221 -0.46 27.78 0.49
CA HIS A 221 -0.47 26.46 1.11
C HIS A 221 0.97 25.97 1.38
N SER A 222 1.23 25.50 2.60
CA SER A 222 2.55 24.99 3.00
C SER A 222 2.87 23.62 2.39
N ASN A 223 1.83 22.85 2.07
CA ASN A 223 1.98 21.45 1.69
C ASN A 223 2.51 21.32 0.25
N SER A 224 3.45 20.39 0.08
CA SER A 224 3.94 19.94 -1.22
C SER A 224 2.86 19.16 -1.96
N CYS A 225 2.71 19.35 -3.27
CA CYS A 225 1.78 18.53 -4.06
C CYS A 225 2.22 17.06 -4.15
N LEU A 226 3.53 16.77 -3.98
CA LEU A 226 4.03 15.40 -3.85
C LEU A 226 3.67 14.74 -2.50
N TYR A 227 3.26 15.51 -1.49
CA TYR A 227 2.94 14.98 -0.15
C TYR A 227 1.87 13.88 -0.19
N TYR A 228 0.85 14.06 -1.03
CA TYR A 228 -0.24 13.09 -1.17
C TYR A 228 0.24 11.78 -1.79
N TYR A 229 1.06 11.87 -2.84
CA TYR A 229 1.71 10.70 -3.42
C TYR A 229 2.63 10.00 -2.42
N ASP A 230 3.43 10.74 -1.65
CA ASP A 230 4.30 10.16 -0.62
C ASP A 230 3.48 9.49 0.50
N SER A 231 2.33 10.05 0.87
CA SER A 231 1.40 9.45 1.84
C SER A 231 0.83 8.12 1.34
N PHE A 232 0.37 8.08 0.09
CA PHE A 232 -0.10 6.83 -0.55
C PHE A 232 1.02 5.79 -0.64
N LYS A 233 2.21 6.20 -1.09
CA LYS A 233 3.40 5.36 -1.15
C LYS A 233 3.80 4.82 0.23
N GLN A 234 3.70 5.63 1.28
CA GLN A 234 3.96 5.18 2.65
C GLN A 234 2.95 4.12 3.07
N CYS A 235 1.66 4.29 2.75
CA CYS A 235 0.62 3.30 2.97
C CYS A 235 0.96 1.97 2.28
N LEU A 236 1.30 2.00 0.98
CA LEU A 236 1.71 0.80 0.23
C LEU A 236 2.98 0.14 0.79
N ASN A 237 3.95 0.93 1.25
CA ASN A 237 5.17 0.39 1.87
C ASN A 237 4.88 -0.31 3.19
N THR A 238 3.97 0.22 4.02
CA THR A 238 3.51 -0.44 5.24
C THR A 238 2.88 -1.79 4.91
N LEU A 239 1.93 -1.80 3.96
CA LEU A 239 1.25 -3.02 3.52
C LEU A 239 2.23 -4.05 2.94
N ARG A 240 3.26 -3.60 2.22
CA ARG A 240 4.34 -4.47 1.72
C ARG A 240 5.10 -5.15 2.86
N ILE A 241 5.50 -4.39 3.88
CA ILE A 241 6.25 -4.91 5.04
C ILE A 241 5.37 -5.93 5.78
N GLU A 242 4.10 -5.61 5.99
CA GLU A 242 3.11 -6.49 6.59
C GLU A 242 3.00 -7.81 5.82
N CYS A 243 2.76 -7.78 4.50
CA CYS A 243 2.70 -8.98 3.66
C CYS A 243 3.94 -9.89 3.82
N PHE A 244 5.14 -9.31 3.89
CA PHE A 244 6.37 -10.08 4.08
C PHE A 244 6.46 -10.73 5.47
N CYS A 245 6.25 -9.94 6.54
CA CYS A 245 6.29 -10.45 7.91
C CYS A 245 5.22 -11.54 8.13
N PHE A 246 4.05 -11.35 7.54
CA PHE A 246 2.96 -12.29 7.66
C PHE A 246 3.17 -13.54 6.80
N ALA A 247 3.79 -13.46 5.62
CA ALA A 247 4.16 -14.67 4.87
C ALA A 247 5.04 -15.62 5.70
N ILE A 248 6.01 -15.07 6.43
CA ILE A 248 6.85 -15.85 7.36
C ILE A 248 5.98 -16.49 8.46
N LEU A 249 5.06 -15.74 9.05
CA LEU A 249 4.13 -16.27 10.05
C LEU A 249 3.22 -17.37 9.48
N SER A 250 2.76 -17.26 8.23
CA SER A 250 1.97 -18.31 7.56
C SER A 250 2.76 -19.60 7.42
N LEU A 251 4.03 -19.50 7.04
CA LEU A 251 4.90 -20.66 6.92
C LEU A 251 5.05 -21.37 8.27
N PHE A 252 5.32 -20.63 9.34
CA PHE A 252 5.41 -21.22 10.69
C PHE A 252 4.08 -21.84 11.15
N THR A 253 2.96 -21.15 10.89
CA THR A 253 1.61 -21.67 11.19
C THR A 253 1.34 -22.99 10.45
N ALA A 254 1.70 -23.04 9.17
CA ALA A 254 1.53 -24.22 8.33
C ALA A 254 2.40 -25.38 8.82
N LEU A 255 3.68 -25.14 9.09
CA LEU A 255 4.60 -26.16 9.58
C LEU A 255 4.17 -26.73 10.93
N ASP A 256 3.73 -25.89 11.86
CA ASP A 256 3.23 -26.31 13.17
C ASP A 256 1.94 -27.14 13.05
N ALA A 257 0.99 -26.67 12.24
CA ALA A 257 -0.27 -27.38 11.98
C ALA A 257 -0.03 -28.77 11.35
N LEU A 258 0.84 -28.85 10.34
CA LEU A 258 1.19 -30.10 9.66
C LEU A 258 1.95 -31.05 10.59
N TYR A 259 2.86 -30.53 11.41
CA TYR A 259 3.62 -31.34 12.35
C TYR A 259 2.73 -31.90 13.47
N LEU A 260 1.81 -31.11 14.02
CA LEU A 260 0.80 -31.59 14.97
C LEU A 260 -0.13 -32.62 14.36
N ALA A 261 -0.54 -32.45 13.10
CA ALA A 261 -1.32 -33.46 12.38
C ALA A 261 -0.54 -34.77 12.22
N TYR A 262 0.75 -34.70 11.86
CA TYR A 262 1.64 -35.87 11.77
C TYR A 262 1.78 -36.59 13.12
N LEU A 263 2.07 -35.86 14.20
CA LEU A 263 2.18 -36.43 15.54
C LEU A 263 0.88 -37.15 15.95
N ARG A 264 -0.28 -36.65 15.52
CA ARG A 264 -1.56 -37.29 15.81
C ARG A 264 -1.78 -38.58 15.03
N VAL A 265 -1.31 -38.65 13.79
CA VAL A 265 -1.31 -39.88 12.98
C VAL A 265 -0.36 -40.93 13.58
N ARG A 266 0.83 -40.51 14.02
CA ARG A 266 1.83 -41.41 14.63
C ARG A 266 1.45 -41.87 16.04
N TYR A 267 0.85 -41.00 16.85
CA TYR A 267 0.46 -41.29 18.24
C TYR A 267 -1.06 -41.03 18.46
N PRO A 268 -1.94 -41.91 17.95
CA PRO A 268 -3.39 -41.72 18.01
C PRO A 268 -3.97 -41.80 19.43
N THR A 269 -3.29 -42.43 20.37
CA THR A 269 -3.68 -42.49 21.79
C THR A 269 -3.03 -41.39 22.64
N GLY A 270 -2.08 -40.61 22.08
CA GLY A 270 -1.32 -39.62 22.84
C GLY A 270 -0.26 -40.23 23.78
N ASN A 271 0.03 -41.53 23.66
CA ASN A 271 1.13 -42.17 24.36
C ASN A 271 2.44 -41.90 23.62
N TYR A 272 3.15 -40.86 24.04
CA TYR A 272 4.43 -40.45 23.46
C TYR A 272 5.66 -41.15 24.07
N ASN A 273 5.45 -42.14 24.96
CA ASN A 273 6.50 -42.84 25.70
C ASN A 273 7.04 -44.10 25.00
N THR A 274 6.51 -44.48 23.83
CA THR A 274 6.86 -45.74 23.15
C THR A 274 8.22 -45.70 22.42
N ASP A 275 8.87 -44.54 22.33
CA ASP A 275 10.10 -44.41 21.54
C ASP A 275 11.39 -44.44 22.40
N SER A 276 11.29 -44.70 23.72
CA SER A 276 12.45 -44.61 24.63
C SER A 276 13.18 -45.92 24.96
N SER A 277 12.74 -47.10 24.50
CA SER A 277 13.45 -48.35 24.80
C SER A 277 12.84 -49.57 24.07
N ASP A 278 13.20 -49.77 22.81
CA ASP A 278 13.23 -51.10 22.18
C ASP A 278 14.46 -51.16 21.27
N SER A 279 15.61 -51.06 21.93
CA SER A 279 16.89 -51.55 21.43
C SER A 279 17.37 -52.62 22.41
N SER A 280 16.56 -53.66 22.59
CA SER A 280 17.05 -54.96 23.04
C SER A 280 17.09 -55.86 21.80
N GLU A 281 18.31 -56.23 21.45
CA GLU A 281 18.65 -57.38 20.63
C GLU A 281 17.79 -58.60 20.99
N GLU A 282 17.23 -59.25 19.97
CA GLU A 282 17.23 -60.71 19.84
C GLU A 282 17.70 -60.95 18.39
N ASP A 283 19.01 -60.95 18.16
CA ASP A 283 19.76 -62.20 17.98
C ASP A 283 19.10 -63.42 18.63
N GLU A 284 18.21 -64.08 17.88
CA GLU A 284 18.02 -65.53 18.01
C GLU A 284 18.23 -66.19 16.65
N GLU A 285 19.21 -67.09 16.64
CA GLU A 285 19.56 -68.09 15.63
C GLU A 285 18.32 -68.72 14.97
N TYR A 286 18.35 -68.87 13.63
CA TYR A 286 18.22 -70.16 12.92
C TYR A 286 18.62 -70.02 11.44
#